data_AF-A0A3Q1F626-F1
#
_entry.id   AF-A0A3Q1F626-F1
#
_cell.length_a   1.000
_cell.length_b   1.000
_cell.length_c   1.000
_cell.angle_alpha   90.00
_cell.angle_beta   90.00
_cell.angle_gamma   90.00
#
_symmetry.space_group_name_H-M   'P 1'
#
loop_
_entity.id
_entity.type
_entity.pdbx_description
1 polymer ?
#
loop_
_entity_poly.entity_id
_entity_poly.type
_entity_poly.pdbx_seq_one_letter_code
_entity_poly.pdbx_strand_id
1 'polypeptide(L)'
;ERLVQLQRCMRSLQETGGPWSHGGQESNSLGAILALMAAVLTECDLHCHSQALGAMAKRLVGREGEKDLLLFLKSITQHPPTAPVERLHPQDCAEIYRLGIKENGIYTIQPDLHGPALEAKCDMESAGGGWTVIQNRQDGSVDFNRTWQEYREGFGSLQGEHWLGNAALHALTSTGQHQLRIELEDWHQQKRQATYSNFKVASEAQYRLTAREYSGDAGNALSYSKRYNHDGRSFSTADRDHDRYTSGNCGQYYGAGWWFDACLAANLNGRYYRGRYSGVTNGIYWGTWYILTDGRTGERYSFKRVEVKTR
;
A
#
# COMPACT_ATOMS: atom_id res chain seq x y z
N GLU A 1 -29.28 -3.93 -38.07
CA GLU A 1 -29.62 -5.26 -37.49
C GLU A 1 -29.15 -5.44 -36.05
N ARG A 2 -27.86 -5.23 -35.72
CA ARG A 2 -27.33 -5.43 -34.34
C ARG A 2 -27.94 -4.51 -33.27
N LEU A 3 -28.24 -3.25 -33.61
CA LEU A 3 -28.98 -2.33 -32.73
C LEU A 3 -30.43 -2.79 -32.44
N VAL A 4 -31.04 -3.56 -33.34
CA VAL A 4 -32.42 -4.05 -33.24
C VAL A 4 -32.51 -5.27 -32.31
N GLN A 5 -31.49 -6.13 -32.31
CA GLN A 5 -31.34 -7.21 -31.32
C GLN A 5 -31.10 -6.66 -29.90
N LEU A 6 -30.28 -5.62 -29.78
CA LEU A 6 -30.06 -4.90 -28.53
C LEU A 6 -31.36 -4.34 -27.95
N GLN A 7 -32.18 -3.68 -28.78
CA GLN A 7 -33.49 -3.16 -28.39
C GLN A 7 -34.52 -4.24 -28.01
N ARG A 8 -34.34 -5.51 -28.41
CA ARG A 8 -35.17 -6.63 -27.95
C ARG A 8 -34.75 -7.14 -26.57
N CYS A 9 -33.45 -7.25 -26.30
CA CYS A 9 -32.95 -7.63 -24.98
C CYS A 9 -33.31 -6.62 -23.88
N MET A 10 -33.25 -5.31 -24.19
CA MET A 10 -33.66 -4.26 -23.25
C MET A 10 -35.14 -4.35 -22.85
N ARG A 11 -36.02 -4.71 -23.80
CA ARG A 11 -37.46 -4.88 -23.55
C ARG A 11 -37.75 -6.08 -22.65
N SER A 12 -37.03 -7.19 -22.84
CA SER A 12 -37.17 -8.39 -22.01
C SER A 12 -36.73 -8.17 -20.55
N LEU A 13 -35.72 -7.33 -20.29
CA LEU A 13 -35.27 -7.01 -18.93
C LEU A 13 -36.25 -6.06 -18.19
N GLN A 14 -36.90 -5.14 -18.91
CA GLN A 14 -37.93 -4.26 -18.34
C GLN A 14 -39.21 -5.02 -17.93
N GLU A 15 -39.56 -6.10 -18.64
CA GLU A 15 -40.75 -6.91 -18.32
C GLU A 15 -40.59 -7.79 -17.06
N THR A 16 -39.36 -7.99 -16.58
CA THR A 16 -39.08 -8.75 -15.33
C THR A 16 -39.04 -7.87 -14.07
N GLY A 17 -39.18 -6.54 -14.20
CA GLY A 17 -39.21 -5.59 -13.09
C GLY A 17 -40.63 -5.25 -12.65
N GLY A 18 -41.12 -5.88 -11.59
CA GLY A 18 -42.33 -5.44 -10.90
C GLY A 18 -42.19 -4.04 -10.28
N PRO A 19 -43.30 -3.31 -10.06
CA PRO A 19 -43.29 -1.85 -9.87
C PRO A 19 -42.95 -1.42 -8.44
N TRP A 20 -41.77 -0.83 -8.21
CA TRP A 20 -41.49 -0.02 -7.00
C TRP A 20 -40.81 1.30 -7.35
N SER A 21 -41.61 2.36 -7.19
CA SER A 21 -41.32 3.73 -6.73
C SER A 21 -40.17 4.56 -7.31
N HIS A 22 -40.58 5.65 -7.95
CA HIS A 22 -39.91 6.94 -8.16
C HIS A 22 -38.77 7.33 -7.19
N GLY A 23 -37.65 7.78 -7.75
CA GLY A 23 -36.71 8.70 -7.09
C GLY A 23 -35.29 8.66 -7.66
N GLY A 24 -34.84 9.74 -8.32
CA GLY A 24 -33.42 10.03 -8.55
C GLY A 24 -32.84 9.58 -9.89
N GLN A 25 -33.31 10.18 -10.98
CA GLN A 25 -32.84 9.92 -12.35
C GLN A 25 -31.71 10.91 -12.70
N GLU A 26 -30.44 10.53 -12.47
CA GLU A 26 -29.29 11.05 -13.24
C GLU A 26 -27.93 10.33 -13.04
N SER A 27 -27.76 9.38 -12.11
CA SER A 27 -26.46 8.68 -11.90
C SER A 27 -26.31 7.30 -12.56
N ASN A 28 -27.34 6.78 -13.24
CA ASN A 28 -27.37 5.40 -13.76
C ASN A 28 -26.96 5.24 -15.24
N SER A 29 -26.65 6.32 -15.97
CA SER A 29 -26.34 6.20 -17.40
C SER A 29 -24.95 5.62 -17.66
N LEU A 30 -23.95 6.00 -16.85
CA LEU A 30 -22.57 5.54 -17.04
C LEU A 30 -22.45 4.03 -16.77
N GLY A 31 -23.01 3.52 -15.67
CA GLY A 31 -22.98 2.09 -15.35
C GLY A 31 -23.67 1.21 -16.40
N ALA A 32 -24.78 1.71 -16.98
CA ALA A 32 -25.46 1.03 -18.07
C ALA A 32 -24.66 1.07 -19.39
N ILE A 33 -24.02 2.20 -19.70
CA ILE A 33 -23.12 2.35 -20.87
C ILE A 33 -21.89 1.45 -20.73
N LEU A 34 -21.32 1.33 -19.53
CA LEU A 34 -20.16 0.52 -19.22
C LEU A 34 -20.47 -0.98 -19.27
N ALA A 35 -21.64 -1.41 -18.77
CA ALA A 35 -22.14 -2.77 -18.94
C ALA A 35 -22.40 -3.10 -20.41
N LEU A 36 -22.91 -2.14 -21.19
CA LEU A 36 -23.06 -2.26 -22.64
C LEU A 36 -21.70 -2.42 -23.34
N MET A 37 -20.71 -1.60 -23.00
CA MET A 37 -19.37 -1.67 -23.60
C MET A 37 -18.66 -2.98 -23.23
N ALA A 38 -18.79 -3.44 -21.98
CA ALA A 38 -18.27 -4.73 -21.54
C ALA A 38 -18.89 -5.91 -22.32
N ALA A 39 -20.21 -5.88 -22.55
CA ALA A 39 -20.91 -6.90 -23.32
C ALA A 39 -20.56 -6.84 -24.82
N VAL A 40 -20.31 -5.65 -25.37
CA VAL A 40 -19.92 -5.45 -26.78
C VAL A 40 -18.46 -5.84 -27.03
N LEU A 41 -17.56 -5.63 -26.06
CA LEU A 41 -16.13 -5.87 -26.20
C LEU A 41 -15.70 -7.32 -25.93
N THR A 42 -16.59 -8.16 -25.36
CA THR A 42 -16.19 -9.50 -24.89
C THR A 42 -16.46 -10.66 -25.85
N GLU A 43 -17.13 -10.47 -26.99
CA GLU A 43 -17.42 -11.53 -28.01
C GLU A 43 -17.88 -12.90 -27.45
N CYS A 44 -18.32 -12.98 -26.20
CA CYS A 44 -18.79 -14.20 -25.58
C CYS A 44 -20.29 -14.33 -25.84
N ASP A 45 -20.74 -15.51 -26.26
CA ASP A 45 -22.14 -15.92 -26.18
C ASP A 45 -22.62 -15.78 -24.72
N LEU A 46 -23.08 -14.58 -24.34
CA LEU A 46 -23.60 -14.33 -23.02
C LEU A 46 -24.96 -15.02 -22.92
N HIS A 47 -24.98 -16.19 -22.30
CA HIS A 47 -26.15 -16.62 -21.54
C HIS A 47 -26.40 -15.55 -20.48
N CYS A 48 -27.46 -14.74 -20.66
CA CYS A 48 -27.89 -13.63 -19.79
C CYS A 48 -28.25 -14.03 -18.33
N HIS A 49 -27.73 -15.15 -17.80
CA HIS A 49 -28.04 -15.72 -16.50
C HIS A 49 -26.78 -16.19 -15.72
N SER A 50 -25.58 -15.75 -16.11
CA SER A 50 -24.38 -16.08 -15.34
C SER A 50 -24.40 -15.40 -13.96
N GLN A 51 -24.52 -16.21 -12.91
CA GLN A 51 -24.46 -15.80 -11.51
C GLN A 51 -23.14 -15.09 -11.17
N ALA A 52 -22.06 -15.43 -11.90
CA ALA A 52 -20.76 -14.78 -11.79
C ALA A 52 -20.80 -13.32 -12.26
N LEU A 53 -21.41 -13.04 -13.42
CA LEU A 53 -21.59 -11.67 -13.95
C LEU A 53 -22.47 -10.82 -13.02
N GLY A 54 -23.50 -11.40 -12.40
CA GLY A 54 -24.34 -10.71 -11.42
C GLY A 54 -23.63 -10.38 -10.11
N ALA A 55 -22.82 -11.29 -9.57
CA ALA A 55 -21.98 -11.05 -8.40
C ALA A 55 -20.86 -10.03 -8.69
N MET A 56 -20.40 -9.99 -9.94
CA MET A 56 -19.40 -9.06 -10.43
C MET A 56 -19.94 -7.65 -10.68
N ALA A 57 -21.12 -7.50 -11.28
CA ALA A 57 -21.73 -6.19 -11.53
C ALA A 57 -22.13 -5.45 -10.24
N LYS A 58 -22.52 -6.19 -9.19
CA LYS A 58 -22.76 -5.63 -7.85
C LYS A 58 -21.50 -4.98 -7.22
N ARG A 59 -20.30 -5.29 -7.72
CA ARG A 59 -19.00 -4.74 -7.25
C ARG A 59 -18.75 -3.29 -7.68
N LEU A 60 -19.47 -2.77 -8.69
CA LEU A 60 -19.29 -1.43 -9.25
C LEU A 60 -20.00 -0.31 -8.47
N VAL A 61 -20.80 -0.65 -7.45
CA VAL A 61 -21.70 0.30 -6.77
C VAL A 61 -20.99 1.06 -5.63
N GLY A 62 -19.66 0.96 -5.49
CA GLY A 62 -18.86 1.60 -4.45
C GLY A 62 -17.89 2.67 -4.99
N ARG A 63 -18.25 3.94 -4.78
CA ARG A 63 -17.48 5.21 -4.74
C ARG A 63 -16.20 5.53 -5.56
N GLU A 64 -15.52 4.65 -6.28
CA GLU A 64 -14.43 5.02 -7.22
C GLU A 64 -14.46 4.17 -8.52
N GLY A 65 -15.62 4.20 -9.19
CA GLY A 65 -16.00 3.19 -10.18
C GLY A 65 -15.16 3.10 -11.46
N GLU A 66 -14.27 4.02 -11.81
CA GLU A 66 -13.53 3.93 -13.09
C GLU A 66 -12.34 2.95 -13.01
N LYS A 67 -11.53 3.02 -11.95
CA LYS A 67 -10.36 2.14 -11.80
C LYS A 67 -10.74 0.73 -11.39
N ASP A 68 -11.71 0.61 -10.49
CA ASP A 68 -12.26 -0.70 -10.10
C ASP A 68 -12.96 -1.39 -11.28
N LEU A 69 -13.63 -0.63 -12.16
CA LEU A 69 -14.16 -1.16 -13.41
C LEU A 69 -13.05 -1.59 -14.37
N LEU A 70 -11.98 -0.81 -14.49
CA LEU A 70 -10.88 -1.15 -15.38
C LEU A 70 -10.15 -2.42 -14.91
N LEU A 71 -9.97 -2.57 -13.59
CA LEU A 71 -9.52 -3.81 -12.96
C LEU A 71 -10.44 -4.98 -13.30
N PHE A 72 -11.74 -4.77 -13.17
CA PHE A 72 -12.76 -5.77 -13.45
C PHE A 72 -12.75 -6.23 -14.92
N LEU A 73 -12.75 -5.30 -15.88
CA LEU A 73 -12.72 -5.60 -17.32
C LEU A 73 -11.44 -6.35 -17.72
N LYS A 74 -10.29 -5.99 -17.16
CA LYS A 74 -9.02 -6.69 -17.41
C LYS A 74 -8.99 -8.10 -16.82
N SER A 75 -9.61 -8.31 -15.66
CA SER A 75 -9.74 -9.65 -15.06
C SER A 75 -10.57 -10.60 -15.93
N ILE A 76 -11.70 -10.13 -16.49
CA ILE A 76 -12.57 -10.96 -17.36
C ILE A 76 -11.88 -11.35 -18.67
N THR A 77 -11.15 -10.42 -19.29
CA THR A 77 -10.51 -10.67 -20.59
C THR A 77 -9.32 -11.63 -20.50
N GLN A 78 -8.69 -11.75 -19.33
CA GLN A 78 -7.52 -12.60 -19.13
C GLN A 78 -7.85 -14.00 -18.61
N HIS A 79 -9.02 -14.22 -17.98
CA HIS A 79 -9.40 -15.51 -17.40
C HIS A 79 -10.81 -15.93 -17.88
N PRO A 80 -10.96 -16.94 -18.77
CA PRO A 80 -12.27 -17.45 -19.14
C PRO A 80 -13.01 -18.02 -17.92
N PRO A 81 -14.33 -17.79 -17.78
CA PRO A 81 -15.10 -18.08 -16.57
C PRO A 81 -15.33 -19.59 -16.42
N THR A 82 -14.31 -20.31 -15.96
CA THR A 82 -14.38 -21.76 -15.72
C THR A 82 -14.11 -22.12 -14.25
N ALA A 83 -13.65 -21.17 -13.43
CA ALA A 83 -13.50 -21.36 -11.98
C ALA A 83 -14.24 -20.25 -11.21
N PRO A 84 -14.79 -20.55 -10.01
CA PRO A 84 -15.32 -19.51 -9.14
C PRO A 84 -14.20 -18.52 -8.77
N VAL A 85 -14.49 -17.23 -8.92
CA VAL A 85 -13.55 -16.16 -8.56
C VAL A 85 -13.43 -16.12 -7.03
N GLU A 86 -12.40 -16.78 -6.49
CA GLU A 86 -12.16 -16.86 -5.04
C GLU A 86 -11.84 -15.48 -4.42
N ARG A 87 -11.16 -14.59 -5.15
CA ARG A 87 -10.73 -13.27 -4.65
C ARG A 87 -11.44 -12.11 -5.36
N LEU A 88 -12.01 -11.18 -4.58
CA LEU A 88 -12.80 -10.06 -5.10
C LEU A 88 -11.93 -8.94 -5.69
N HIS A 89 -10.75 -8.72 -5.12
CA HIS A 89 -9.79 -7.71 -5.53
C HIS A 89 -8.39 -8.32 -5.69
N PRO A 90 -7.49 -7.71 -6.49
CA PRO A 90 -6.10 -8.16 -6.59
C PRO A 90 -5.40 -8.16 -5.22
N GLN A 91 -4.44 -9.05 -5.01
CA GLN A 91 -3.70 -9.17 -3.74
C GLN A 91 -2.96 -7.88 -3.37
N ASP A 92 -2.31 -7.31 -4.38
CA ASP A 92 -1.36 -6.22 -4.26
C ASP A 92 -1.21 -5.50 -5.60
N CYS A 93 -0.39 -4.45 -5.60
CA CYS A 93 -0.08 -3.70 -6.80
C CYS A 93 0.67 -4.52 -7.87
N ALA A 94 1.35 -5.61 -7.50
CA ALA A 94 2.08 -6.47 -8.42
C ALA A 94 1.12 -7.29 -9.28
N GLU A 95 0.04 -7.81 -8.67
CA GLU A 95 -1.05 -8.46 -9.39
C GLU A 95 -1.74 -7.48 -10.34
N ILE A 96 -2.07 -6.27 -9.88
CA ILE A 96 -2.62 -5.19 -10.73
C ILE A 96 -1.70 -4.91 -11.92
N TYR A 97 -0.40 -4.81 -11.67
CA TYR A 97 0.59 -4.58 -12.71
C TYR A 97 0.64 -5.70 -13.74
N ARG A 98 0.52 -6.97 -13.31
CA ARG A 98 0.46 -8.14 -14.21
C ARG A 98 -0.81 -8.18 -15.04
N LEU A 99 -1.93 -7.66 -14.53
CA LEU A 99 -3.15 -7.44 -15.31
C LEU A 99 -2.96 -6.38 -16.41
N GLY A 100 -1.82 -5.68 -16.45
CA GLY A 100 -1.46 -4.75 -17.51
C GLY A 100 -1.88 -3.31 -17.21
N ILE A 101 -2.23 -2.98 -15.97
CA ILE A 101 -2.42 -1.59 -15.52
C ILE A 101 -1.04 -1.04 -15.15
N LYS A 102 -0.63 0.07 -15.75
CA LYS A 102 0.75 0.58 -15.68
C LYS A 102 0.83 1.99 -15.15
N GLU A 103 -0.31 2.60 -14.85
CA GLU A 103 -0.43 3.94 -14.35
C GLU A 103 -0.28 3.97 -12.83
N ASN A 104 0.48 4.95 -12.31
CA ASN A 104 0.52 5.19 -10.87
C ASN A 104 -0.87 5.59 -10.35
N GLY A 105 -1.21 5.18 -9.13
CA GLY A 105 -2.48 5.59 -8.55
C GLY A 105 -2.85 4.84 -7.29
N ILE A 106 -4.00 5.21 -6.74
CA ILE A 106 -4.64 4.46 -5.66
C ILE A 106 -5.55 3.40 -6.27
N TYR A 107 -5.48 2.19 -5.72
CA TYR A 107 -6.24 1.03 -6.13
C TYR A 107 -6.70 0.24 -4.92
N THR A 108 -7.83 -0.46 -5.04
CA THR A 108 -8.30 -1.41 -4.04
C THR A 108 -7.55 -2.74 -4.18
N ILE A 109 -6.96 -3.20 -3.07
CA ILE A 109 -6.27 -4.48 -2.96
C ILE A 109 -6.85 -5.32 -1.81
N GLN A 110 -6.66 -6.64 -1.86
CA GLN A 110 -7.06 -7.59 -0.83
C GLN A 110 -5.89 -8.52 -0.50
N PRO A 111 -4.98 -8.10 0.41
CA PRO A 111 -3.75 -8.84 0.71
C PRO A 111 -3.97 -10.25 1.28
N ASP A 112 -5.01 -10.41 2.10
CA ASP A 112 -5.48 -11.70 2.60
C ASP A 112 -6.84 -12.03 1.99
N LEU A 113 -6.97 -13.24 1.43
CA LEU A 113 -8.19 -13.73 0.79
C LEU A 113 -9.42 -13.65 1.70
N HIS A 114 -9.23 -13.90 3.00
CA HIS A 114 -10.31 -13.86 4.00
C HIS A 114 -10.33 -12.53 4.77
N GLY A 115 -9.39 -11.63 4.48
CA GLY A 115 -9.30 -10.32 5.08
C GLY A 115 -10.10 -9.25 4.32
N PRO A 116 -10.26 -8.06 4.93
CA PRO A 116 -10.90 -6.93 4.27
C PRO A 116 -10.04 -6.42 3.11
N ALA A 117 -10.71 -5.90 2.07
CA ALA A 117 -10.06 -5.10 1.05
C ALA A 117 -9.72 -3.71 1.61
N LEU A 118 -8.67 -3.09 1.07
CA LEU A 118 -8.20 -1.77 1.45
C LEU A 118 -7.60 -1.03 0.24
N GLU A 119 -7.58 0.29 0.31
CA GLU A 119 -6.94 1.11 -0.71
C GLU A 119 -5.43 1.19 -0.47
N ALA A 120 -4.65 1.11 -1.54
CA ALA A 120 -3.21 1.28 -1.50
C ALA A 120 -2.72 2.14 -2.66
N LYS A 121 -1.68 2.94 -2.40
CA LYS A 121 -0.96 3.66 -3.45
C LYS A 121 -0.04 2.68 -4.16
N CYS A 122 -0.24 2.52 -5.46
CA CYS A 122 0.59 1.73 -6.35
C CYS A 122 1.55 2.61 -7.16
N ASP A 123 2.84 2.27 -7.09
CA ASP A 123 3.87 2.78 -7.98
C ASP A 123 4.14 1.74 -9.07
N MET A 124 3.61 2.05 -10.26
CA MET A 124 3.64 1.22 -11.46
C MET A 124 4.78 1.58 -12.41
N GLU A 125 5.55 2.62 -12.12
CA GLU A 125 6.58 3.12 -13.05
C GLU A 125 7.99 2.86 -12.52
N SER A 126 8.25 3.09 -11.24
CA SER A 126 9.60 3.02 -10.70
C SER A 126 10.11 1.58 -10.59
N ALA A 127 11.38 1.37 -10.94
CA ALA A 127 12.07 0.08 -10.75
C ALA A 127 11.26 -1.15 -11.26
N GLY A 128 10.59 -1.00 -12.41
CA GLY A 128 9.80 -2.06 -13.04
C GLY A 128 8.35 -2.19 -12.55
N GLY A 129 7.87 -1.28 -11.69
CA GLY A 129 6.45 -1.12 -11.35
C GLY A 129 5.82 -2.21 -10.48
N GLY A 130 4.54 -2.06 -10.16
CA GLY A 130 3.81 -3.02 -9.32
C GLY A 130 4.16 -2.95 -7.84
N TRP A 131 4.65 -1.81 -7.38
CA TRP A 131 5.01 -1.61 -5.98
C TRP A 131 3.83 -1.11 -5.17
N THR A 132 3.57 -1.75 -4.03
CA THR A 132 2.64 -1.26 -3.02
C THR A 132 3.40 -0.32 -2.08
N VAL A 133 3.04 0.96 -2.05
CA VAL A 133 3.65 1.95 -1.15
C VAL A 133 3.10 1.75 0.26
N ILE A 134 4.02 1.51 1.20
CA ILE A 134 3.72 1.24 2.62
C ILE A 134 3.81 2.53 3.43
N GLN A 135 4.79 3.36 3.11
CA GLN A 135 5.04 4.63 3.80
C GLN A 135 5.52 5.66 2.80
N ASN A 136 5.05 6.90 2.98
CA ASN A 136 5.52 8.06 2.25
C ASN A 136 5.71 9.25 3.20
N ARG A 137 6.87 9.91 3.14
CA ARG A 137 7.22 11.15 3.84
C ARG A 137 7.75 12.17 2.83
N GLN A 138 7.24 13.39 2.85
CA GLN A 138 7.58 14.40 1.86
C GLN A 138 7.43 15.87 2.31
N ASP A 139 6.67 16.15 3.37
CA ASP A 139 6.31 17.52 3.76
C ASP A 139 6.04 17.73 5.26
N GLY A 140 5.91 16.67 6.05
CA GLY A 140 5.61 16.73 7.48
C GLY A 140 4.16 17.05 7.82
N SER A 141 3.24 16.87 6.86
CA SER A 141 1.79 17.10 7.06
C SER A 141 1.13 16.11 8.01
N VAL A 142 1.73 14.93 8.22
CA VAL A 142 1.18 13.89 9.10
C VAL A 142 2.13 13.65 10.27
N ASP A 143 1.55 13.61 11.47
CA ASP A 143 2.28 13.18 12.68
C ASP A 143 2.45 11.66 12.69
N PHE A 144 3.67 11.19 12.88
CA PHE A 144 4.04 9.77 12.98
C PHE A 144 4.27 9.33 14.44
N ASN A 145 4.10 10.21 15.42
CA ASN A 145 4.05 9.84 16.82
C ASN A 145 2.67 9.25 17.16
N ARG A 146 2.47 7.99 16.76
CA ARG A 146 1.18 7.28 16.84
C ARG A 146 1.23 6.08 17.77
N THR A 147 0.06 5.70 18.25
CA THR A 147 -0.15 4.53 19.11
C THR A 147 0.05 3.21 18.36
N TRP A 148 0.17 2.11 19.10
CA TRP A 148 0.23 0.77 18.53
C TRP A 148 -0.97 0.46 17.63
N GLN A 149 -2.16 0.85 18.07
CA GLN A 149 -3.40 0.62 17.34
C GLN A 149 -3.42 1.39 16.01
N GLU A 150 -3.04 2.66 16.02
CA GLU A 150 -2.95 3.46 14.80
C GLU A 150 -1.89 2.91 13.83
N TYR A 151 -0.72 2.47 14.32
CA TYR A 151 0.29 1.82 13.47
C TYR A 151 -0.17 0.47 12.91
N ARG A 152 -1.02 -0.26 13.64
CA ARG A 152 -1.66 -1.49 13.14
C ARG A 152 -2.60 -1.18 11.98
N GLU A 153 -3.50 -0.22 12.17
CA GLU A 153 -4.58 0.09 11.24
C GLU A 153 -4.14 0.94 10.04
N GLY A 154 -3.07 1.73 10.22
CA GLY A 154 -2.62 2.71 9.23
C GLY A 154 -3.19 4.10 9.51
N PHE A 155 -2.54 5.12 8.96
CA PHE A 155 -2.92 6.52 9.13
C PHE A 155 -2.35 7.41 8.02
N GLY A 156 -2.88 8.64 7.92
CA GLY A 156 -2.48 9.61 6.90
C GLY A 156 -3.37 9.55 5.66
N SER A 157 -2.86 10.04 4.53
CA SER A 157 -3.55 10.01 3.24
C SER A 157 -2.69 9.35 2.18
N LEU A 158 -3.28 8.45 1.39
CA LEU A 158 -2.62 7.80 0.26
C LEU A 158 -2.24 8.79 -0.86
N GLN A 159 -2.84 9.99 -0.88
CA GLN A 159 -2.42 11.09 -1.76
C GLN A 159 -1.22 11.89 -1.23
N GLY A 160 -0.83 11.70 0.03
CA GLY A 160 0.23 12.44 0.73
C GLY A 160 1.07 11.54 1.62
N GLU A 161 1.39 12.03 2.83
CA GLU A 161 2.11 11.22 3.83
C GLU A 161 1.17 10.20 4.47
N HIS A 162 1.65 8.97 4.62
CA HIS A 162 0.87 7.89 5.25
C HIS A 162 1.75 6.76 5.75
N TRP A 163 1.13 5.91 6.57
CA TRP A 163 1.55 4.56 6.90
C TRP A 163 0.38 3.61 6.56
N LEU A 164 0.62 2.61 5.72
CA LEU A 164 -0.42 1.68 5.24
C LEU A 164 -1.04 0.83 6.37
N GLY A 165 -0.27 0.56 7.42
CA GLY A 165 -0.69 -0.27 8.55
C GLY A 165 0.09 -1.58 8.65
N ASN A 166 0.46 -1.95 9.87
CA ASN A 166 1.23 -3.17 10.13
C ASN A 166 0.43 -4.44 9.84
N ALA A 167 -0.89 -4.42 10.02
CA ALA A 167 -1.76 -5.56 9.69
C ALA A 167 -1.76 -5.82 8.18
N ALA A 168 -1.92 -4.77 7.36
CA ALA A 168 -1.84 -4.85 5.92
C ALA A 168 -0.45 -5.32 5.45
N LEU A 169 0.61 -4.78 6.06
CA LEU A 169 1.99 -5.16 5.75
C LEU A 169 2.31 -6.63 6.09
N HIS A 170 1.81 -7.12 7.23
CA HIS A 170 1.90 -8.54 7.58
C HIS A 170 1.16 -9.40 6.55
N ALA A 171 -0.10 -9.06 6.24
CA ALA A 171 -0.91 -9.82 5.29
C ALA A 171 -0.24 -9.90 3.92
N LEU A 172 0.24 -8.76 3.39
CA LEU A 172 0.99 -8.69 2.14
C LEU A 172 2.19 -9.65 2.15
N THR A 173 3.01 -9.61 3.21
CA THR A 173 4.30 -10.33 3.24
C THR A 173 4.26 -11.74 3.86
N SER A 174 3.07 -12.20 4.25
CA SER A 174 2.87 -13.48 4.95
C SER A 174 3.12 -14.70 4.06
N THR A 175 2.84 -14.55 2.76
CA THR A 175 2.99 -15.62 1.76
C THR A 175 3.97 -15.20 0.67
N GLY A 176 4.58 -16.17 -0.01
CA GLY A 176 5.52 -15.89 -1.09
C GLY A 176 6.84 -15.23 -0.65
N GLN A 177 7.54 -14.70 -1.65
CA GLN A 177 8.74 -13.87 -1.50
C GLN A 177 8.36 -12.43 -1.79
N HIS A 178 8.75 -11.53 -0.90
CA HIS A 178 8.57 -10.10 -1.07
C HIS A 178 9.89 -9.38 -0.92
N GLN A 179 10.03 -8.30 -1.68
CA GLN A 179 11.16 -7.39 -1.61
C GLN A 179 10.73 -6.04 -1.05
N LEU A 180 11.55 -5.48 -0.17
CA LEU A 180 11.42 -4.11 0.32
C LEU A 180 12.29 -3.20 -0.52
N ARG A 181 11.76 -2.03 -0.86
CA ARG A 181 12.53 -0.93 -1.43
C ARG A 181 12.28 0.34 -0.64
N ILE A 182 13.37 1.01 -0.27
CA ILE A 182 13.39 2.29 0.44
C ILE A 182 14.08 3.29 -0.48
N GLU A 183 13.42 4.40 -0.76
CA GLU A 183 13.96 5.52 -1.52
C GLU A 183 14.05 6.74 -0.62
N LEU A 184 15.19 7.42 -0.66
CA LEU A 184 15.55 8.51 0.23
C LEU A 184 16.00 9.72 -0.60
N GLU A 185 15.50 10.91 -0.27
CA GLU A 185 15.94 12.18 -0.84
C GLU A 185 16.41 13.13 0.27
N ASP A 186 17.59 13.71 0.12
CA ASP A 186 18.11 14.73 1.02
C ASP A 186 17.70 16.15 0.57
N TRP A 187 18.07 17.17 1.35
CA TRP A 187 17.79 18.58 1.03
C TRP A 187 18.72 19.16 -0.06
N HIS A 188 19.72 18.40 -0.50
CA HIS A 188 20.62 18.69 -1.61
C HIS A 188 20.19 17.96 -2.90
N GLN A 189 18.96 17.43 -2.93
CA GLN A 189 18.35 16.71 -4.05
C GLN A 189 19.09 15.41 -4.44
N GLN A 190 19.97 14.91 -3.57
CA GLN A 190 20.59 13.62 -3.76
C GLN A 190 19.58 12.53 -3.40
N LYS A 191 19.51 11.52 -4.26
CA LYS A 191 18.62 10.37 -4.10
C LYS A 191 19.44 9.10 -3.98
N ARG A 192 19.07 8.23 -3.03
CA ARG A 192 19.64 6.89 -2.90
C ARG A 192 18.54 5.90 -2.54
N GLN A 193 18.85 4.63 -2.71
CA GLN A 193 17.94 3.54 -2.44
C GLN A 193 18.59 2.39 -1.67
N ALA A 194 17.76 1.69 -0.91
CA ALA A 194 18.07 0.42 -0.27
C ALA A 194 17.01 -0.60 -0.66
N THR A 195 17.43 -1.75 -1.16
CA THR A 195 16.55 -2.86 -1.53
C THR A 195 16.91 -4.10 -0.72
N TYR A 196 15.92 -4.83 -0.22
CA TYR A 196 16.07 -6.07 0.53
C TYR A 196 15.22 -7.14 -0.14
N SER A 197 15.84 -8.14 -0.77
CA SER A 197 15.13 -9.16 -1.55
C SER A 197 14.38 -10.17 -0.69
N ASN A 198 14.66 -10.21 0.61
CA ASN A 198 13.95 -11.04 1.58
C ASN A 198 13.36 -10.17 2.68
N PHE A 199 12.14 -9.72 2.43
CA PHE A 199 11.38 -8.85 3.32
C PHE A 199 10.12 -9.54 3.83
N LYS A 200 9.94 -9.54 5.16
CA LYS A 200 8.72 -10.04 5.82
C LYS A 200 8.41 -9.27 7.09
N VAL A 201 7.12 -9.18 7.41
CA VAL A 201 6.63 -8.73 8.71
C VAL A 201 5.83 -9.86 9.34
N ALA A 202 6.23 -10.27 10.55
CA ALA A 202 5.54 -11.33 11.29
C ALA A 202 4.17 -10.87 11.83
N SER A 203 3.42 -11.79 12.42
CA SER A 203 2.06 -11.55 12.89
C SER A 203 1.95 -10.52 14.01
N GLU A 204 0.70 -10.17 14.34
CA GLU A 204 0.33 -9.11 15.29
C GLU A 204 0.88 -9.27 16.71
N ALA A 205 1.44 -10.44 17.06
CA ALA A 205 2.10 -10.61 18.34
C ALA A 205 3.09 -9.47 18.58
N GLN A 206 3.91 -9.14 17.58
CA GLN A 206 4.95 -8.11 17.67
C GLN A 206 5.39 -7.48 16.33
N TYR A 207 4.79 -7.83 15.19
CA TYR A 207 5.16 -7.32 13.85
C TYR A 207 6.66 -7.35 13.55
N ARG A 208 7.33 -8.45 13.90
CA ARG A 208 8.80 -8.56 13.78
C ARG A 208 9.27 -8.42 12.32
N LEU A 209 10.25 -7.55 12.09
CA LEU A 209 10.86 -7.31 10.78
C LEU A 209 11.80 -8.45 10.39
N THR A 210 11.75 -8.83 9.12
CA THR A 210 12.83 -9.49 8.39
C THR A 210 13.21 -8.60 7.22
N ALA A 211 14.48 -8.19 7.11
CA ALA A 211 15.00 -7.37 6.01
C ALA A 211 16.42 -7.82 5.69
N ARG A 212 16.55 -8.74 4.72
CA ARG A 212 17.82 -9.41 4.37
C ARG A 212 18.11 -9.30 2.89
N GLU A 213 19.31 -9.74 2.50
CA GLU A 213 19.76 -9.74 1.10
C GLU A 213 19.76 -8.32 0.52
N TYR A 214 20.52 -7.46 1.20
CA TYR A 214 20.63 -6.04 0.88
C TYR A 214 21.33 -5.79 -0.47
N SER A 215 20.81 -4.83 -1.21
CA SER A 215 21.47 -4.17 -2.34
C SER A 215 21.13 -2.68 -2.39
N GLY A 216 21.93 -1.90 -3.10
CA GLY A 216 21.70 -0.47 -3.32
C GLY A 216 22.85 0.44 -2.89
N ASP A 217 22.61 1.75 -2.94
CA ASP A 217 23.61 2.80 -2.75
C ASP A 217 23.39 3.64 -1.49
N ALA A 218 22.25 3.49 -0.80
CA ALA A 218 21.98 4.16 0.47
C ALA A 218 22.79 3.60 1.66
N GLY A 219 23.47 2.46 1.49
CA GLY A 219 24.02 1.64 2.56
C GLY A 219 22.95 0.91 3.38
N ASN A 220 23.35 -0.14 4.10
CA ASN A 220 22.45 -1.00 4.87
C ASN A 220 22.26 -0.52 6.31
N ALA A 221 21.42 0.49 6.53
CA ALA A 221 21.14 0.97 7.89
C ALA A 221 20.21 0.03 8.70
N LEU A 222 19.46 -0.87 8.05
CA LEU A 222 18.66 -1.87 8.77
C LEU A 222 19.52 -2.96 9.39
N SER A 223 20.76 -3.15 8.91
CA SER A 223 21.76 -4.03 9.52
C SER A 223 23.09 -3.31 9.73
N TYR A 224 23.05 -2.23 10.52
CA TYR A 224 24.19 -1.33 10.70
C TYR A 224 25.31 -1.94 11.57
N SER A 225 24.96 -2.56 12.69
CA SER A 225 25.94 -3.23 13.58
C SER A 225 25.27 -4.23 14.52
N LYS A 226 26.05 -5.01 15.28
CA LYS A 226 25.51 -5.95 16.29
C LYS A 226 24.57 -5.33 17.33
N ARG A 227 24.73 -4.03 17.64
CA ARG A 227 23.92 -3.30 18.64
C ARG A 227 22.82 -2.42 18.05
N TYR A 228 22.92 -2.14 16.75
CA TYR A 228 21.98 -1.30 16.02
C TYR A 228 21.54 -2.05 14.76
N ASN A 229 20.82 -3.15 14.96
CA ASN A 229 20.31 -3.99 13.87
C ASN A 229 18.79 -4.07 13.99
N HIS A 230 18.09 -3.67 12.93
CA HIS A 230 16.64 -3.69 12.83
C HIS A 230 16.13 -5.04 12.31
N ASP A 231 16.94 -5.84 11.60
CA ASP A 231 16.55 -7.20 11.19
C ASP A 231 16.27 -8.08 12.42
N GLY A 232 15.11 -8.73 12.42
CA GLY A 232 14.64 -9.56 13.52
C GLY A 232 14.18 -8.78 14.75
N ARG A 233 13.94 -7.47 14.64
CA ARG A 233 13.38 -6.66 15.74
C ARG A 233 11.88 -6.53 15.67
N SER A 234 11.28 -6.46 16.84
CA SER A 234 9.85 -6.27 17.03
C SER A 234 9.51 -4.79 16.88
N PHE A 235 8.32 -4.51 16.36
CA PHE A 235 7.85 -3.14 16.25
C PHE A 235 7.57 -2.60 17.66
N SER A 236 7.86 -1.32 17.90
CA SER A 236 7.58 -0.66 19.18
C SER A 236 7.01 0.74 18.95
N THR A 237 6.12 1.17 19.83
CA THR A 237 5.50 2.49 19.87
C THR A 237 5.60 3.06 21.28
N ALA A 238 5.20 4.33 21.47
CA ALA A 238 5.25 4.97 22.78
C ALA A 238 4.40 4.27 23.85
N ASP A 239 3.28 3.66 23.45
CA ASP A 239 2.33 2.94 24.29
C ASP A 239 2.57 1.42 24.35
N ARG A 240 3.46 0.87 23.50
CA ARG A 240 3.79 -0.56 23.49
C ARG A 240 5.24 -0.82 23.12
N ASP A 241 6.03 -1.10 24.15
CA ASP A 241 7.47 -1.31 24.05
C ASP A 241 7.83 -2.78 23.80
N HIS A 242 8.58 -3.04 22.73
CA HIS A 242 9.21 -4.33 22.45
C HIS A 242 10.68 -4.16 22.04
N ASP A 243 11.28 -3.00 22.33
CA ASP A 243 12.65 -2.73 21.98
C ASP A 243 13.62 -3.38 22.98
N ARG A 244 14.93 -3.27 22.73
CA ARG A 244 15.96 -3.93 23.55
C ARG A 244 16.68 -2.96 24.48
N TYR A 245 16.20 -1.73 24.59
CA TYR A 245 16.78 -0.73 25.46
C TYR A 245 16.25 -0.89 26.89
N THR A 246 17.06 -1.46 27.77
CA THR A 246 16.64 -1.81 29.14
C THR A 246 16.27 -0.63 30.04
N SER A 247 16.58 0.60 29.61
CA SER A 247 16.48 1.79 30.45
C SER A 247 15.39 2.76 30.00
N GLY A 248 14.55 2.38 29.04
CA GLY A 248 13.41 3.20 28.61
C GLY A 248 12.83 2.71 27.29
N ASN A 249 11.85 3.45 26.78
CA ASN A 249 11.17 3.13 25.53
C ASN A 249 11.66 4.05 24.41
N CYS A 250 12.30 3.48 23.38
CA CYS A 250 12.81 4.21 22.22
C CYS A 250 11.65 4.80 21.40
N GLY A 251 10.53 4.09 21.26
CA GLY A 251 9.33 4.61 20.58
C GLY A 251 8.77 5.86 21.25
N GLN A 252 8.80 5.90 22.58
CA GLN A 252 8.43 7.09 23.36
C GLN A 252 9.47 8.21 23.21
N TYR A 253 10.77 7.89 23.33
CA TYR A 253 11.86 8.87 23.29
C TYR A 253 11.98 9.56 21.92
N TYR A 254 11.83 8.81 20.83
CA TYR A 254 11.89 9.34 19.46
C TYR A 254 10.53 9.77 18.93
N GLY A 255 9.43 9.50 19.63
CA GLY A 255 8.08 9.84 19.19
C GLY A 255 7.74 9.23 17.83
N ALA A 256 7.99 7.94 17.66
CA ALA A 256 7.76 7.23 16.41
C ALA A 256 7.50 5.73 16.67
N GLY A 257 6.74 5.09 15.77
CA GLY A 257 6.67 3.64 15.71
C GLY A 257 7.72 3.09 14.77
N TRP A 258 8.56 2.16 15.25
CA TRP A 258 9.61 1.55 14.43
C TRP A 258 10.08 0.20 14.99
N TRP A 259 10.85 -0.55 14.19
CA TRP A 259 11.54 -1.75 14.62
C TRP A 259 12.83 -1.43 15.37
N PHE A 260 12.73 -0.82 16.56
CA PHE A 260 13.90 -0.43 17.35
C PHE A 260 14.70 -1.64 17.90
N ASP A 261 16.02 -1.49 17.97
CA ASP A 261 16.94 -2.42 18.67
C ASP A 261 17.22 -1.88 20.09
N ALA A 262 18.48 -1.70 20.48
CA ALA A 262 18.85 -0.71 21.49
C ALA A 262 18.74 0.70 20.87
N CYS A 263 17.51 1.08 20.52
CA CYS A 263 17.13 2.26 19.75
C CYS A 263 17.44 2.17 18.24
N LEU A 264 18.15 3.13 17.63
CA LEU A 264 18.12 3.31 16.17
C LEU A 264 19.50 3.42 15.50
N ALA A 265 19.62 2.78 14.34
CA ALA A 265 20.51 3.19 13.25
C ALA A 265 19.71 3.73 12.04
N ALA A 266 18.41 3.49 12.01
CA ALA A 266 17.46 4.09 11.08
C ALA A 266 16.15 4.39 11.81
N ASN A 267 15.50 5.50 11.46
CA ASN A 267 14.14 5.80 11.87
C ASN A 267 13.49 6.64 10.76
N LEU A 268 12.74 5.98 9.87
CA LEU A 268 12.08 6.63 8.75
C LEU A 268 10.74 7.28 9.14
N ASN A 269 10.24 6.93 10.33
CA ASN A 269 9.00 7.45 10.91
C ASN A 269 9.26 8.60 11.89
N GLY A 270 10.50 9.10 11.96
CA GLY A 270 10.87 10.22 12.82
C GLY A 270 10.12 11.51 12.49
N ARG A 271 10.23 12.48 13.40
CA ARG A 271 9.70 13.82 13.22
C ARG A 271 10.29 14.49 11.99
N TYR A 272 9.44 15.17 11.24
CA TYR A 272 9.87 15.83 10.02
C TYR A 272 10.59 17.15 10.34
N TYR A 273 11.91 17.19 10.18
CA TYR A 273 12.71 18.41 10.24
C TYR A 273 13.22 18.80 8.87
N ARG A 274 13.38 20.12 8.65
CA ARG A 274 13.97 20.65 7.42
C ARG A 274 15.49 20.71 7.54
N GLY A 275 16.17 19.68 7.05
CA GLY A 275 17.63 19.61 6.98
C GLY A 275 18.28 19.43 8.35
N ARG A 276 19.20 20.35 8.68
CA ARG A 276 19.91 20.31 9.97
C ARG A 276 19.01 20.79 11.10
N TYR A 277 19.10 20.12 12.25
CA TYR A 277 18.31 20.47 13.43
C TYR A 277 19.06 20.16 14.73
N SER A 278 18.67 20.83 15.81
CA SER A 278 19.22 20.69 17.16
C SER A 278 18.20 20.05 18.11
N GLY A 279 18.66 19.47 19.22
CA GLY A 279 17.79 18.89 20.25
C GLY A 279 17.83 17.37 20.30
N VAL A 280 16.67 16.72 20.40
CA VAL A 280 16.55 15.26 20.53
C VAL A 280 16.81 14.59 19.17
N THR A 281 17.40 13.40 19.15
CA THR A 281 17.73 12.66 17.91
C THR A 281 16.51 11.93 17.32
N ASN A 282 15.44 12.65 17.02
CA ASN A 282 14.15 12.07 16.63
C ASN A 282 13.70 12.41 15.20
N GLY A 283 14.59 12.94 14.36
CA GLY A 283 14.31 13.20 12.95
C GLY A 283 14.26 11.95 12.07
N ILE A 284 13.90 12.13 10.80
CA ILE A 284 13.96 11.06 9.79
C ILE A 284 15.42 10.74 9.49
N TYR A 285 15.86 9.53 9.83
CA TYR A 285 17.28 9.19 9.86
C TYR A 285 17.63 7.85 9.18
N TRP A 286 18.80 7.83 8.52
CA TRP A 286 19.40 6.66 7.87
C TRP A 286 20.92 6.65 8.08
N GLY A 287 21.41 5.77 8.95
CA GLY A 287 22.75 5.90 9.54
C GLY A 287 23.94 5.55 8.67
N THR A 288 23.72 5.01 7.48
CA THR A 288 24.79 4.76 6.50
C THR A 288 24.99 5.91 5.51
N TRP A 289 24.21 6.99 5.62
CA TRP A 289 24.35 8.15 4.74
C TRP A 289 24.82 9.40 5.50
N TYR A 290 24.13 9.77 6.59
CA TYR A 290 24.56 10.87 7.47
C TYR A 290 24.92 10.35 8.85
N ILE A 291 25.94 10.96 9.45
CA ILE A 291 26.26 10.74 10.87
C ILE A 291 25.09 11.22 11.74
N LEU A 292 24.85 10.50 12.84
CA LEU A 292 23.69 10.74 13.70
C LEU A 292 23.70 12.14 14.32
N THR A 293 24.86 12.54 14.84
CA THR A 293 25.12 13.87 15.42
C THR A 293 26.48 14.36 14.92
N ASP A 294 26.52 15.57 14.40
CA ASP A 294 27.75 16.27 14.06
C ASP A 294 28.51 16.60 15.34
N GLY A 295 29.69 16.02 15.53
CA GLY A 295 30.49 16.21 16.75
C GLY A 295 31.00 17.64 16.96
N ARG A 296 30.97 18.49 15.93
CA ARG A 296 31.42 19.89 16.01
C ARG A 296 30.26 20.83 16.33
N THR A 297 29.13 20.66 15.65
CA THR A 297 27.98 21.56 15.80
C THR A 297 26.94 21.05 16.78
N GLY A 298 26.95 19.74 17.10
CA GLY A 298 25.92 19.07 17.88
C GLY A 298 24.61 18.90 17.12
N GLU A 299 24.56 19.28 15.83
CA GLU A 299 23.38 19.17 14.99
C GLU A 299 23.17 17.73 14.48
N ARG A 300 21.94 17.44 14.08
CA ARG A 300 21.54 16.22 13.39
C ARG A 300 21.02 16.59 12.00
N TYR A 301 20.80 15.58 11.16
CA TYR A 301 20.21 15.76 9.83
C TYR A 301 18.93 14.94 9.69
N SER A 302 17.88 15.54 9.12
CA SER A 302 16.64 14.84 8.74
C SER A 302 16.47 14.85 7.24
N PHE A 303 16.13 13.69 6.68
CA PHE A 303 15.83 13.54 5.25
C PHE A 303 14.61 14.34 4.83
N LYS A 304 14.59 14.73 3.55
CA LYS A 304 13.52 15.50 2.93
C LYS A 304 12.39 14.60 2.46
N ARG A 305 12.71 13.48 1.81
CA ARG A 305 11.70 12.51 1.38
C ARG A 305 12.10 11.08 1.70
N VAL A 306 11.10 10.27 2.00
CA VAL A 306 11.22 8.83 2.15
C VAL A 306 10.02 8.18 1.49
N GLU A 307 10.25 7.16 0.68
CA GLU A 307 9.18 6.25 0.27
C GLU A 307 9.62 4.81 0.56
N VAL A 308 8.78 4.05 1.26
CA VAL A 308 8.99 2.63 1.55
C VAL A 308 7.91 1.84 0.83
N LYS A 309 8.31 0.86 0.03
CA LYS A 309 7.39 0.08 -0.80
C LYS A 309 7.78 -1.38 -0.88
N THR A 310 6.80 -2.26 -1.07
CA THR A 310 6.99 -3.70 -1.21
C THR A 310 6.38 -4.22 -2.49
N ARG A 311 6.95 -5.29 -3.02
CA ARG A 311 6.43 -6.05 -4.15
C ARG A 311 6.74 -7.51 -3.95
#